data_AF-A0A7C4QFV4-F1
#
_entry.id   AF-A0A7C4QFV4-F1
#
_cell.length_a   1.000
_cell.length_b   1.000
_cell.length_c   1.000
_cell.angle_alpha   90.00
_cell.angle_beta   90.00
_cell.angle_gamma   90.00
#
_symmetry.space_group_name_H-M   'P 1'
#
loop_
_entity.id
_entity.type
_entity.pdbx_description
1 polymer ?
#
loop_
_entity_poly.entity_id
_entity_poly.type
_entity_poly.pdbx_seq_one_letter_code
_entity_poly.pdbx_strand_id
1 'polypeptide(L)'
;MRSGKWRVGLVLLLGAGVVLANVRAPVFAVRQAGYDGPVAWAQGETRVRQTWRSHYPGLAAVIVQPAEPWPPDDQVVTLRLWELAPVEVERVRLSRPIGEWRVGSHLRFVFAPLDDSAGKTYALEIETTADQPLRLVGTRLDLYSGGEMTGGGDLTFEARFDGRLGPTLAALLGRLSEGRPGMWGQPWPYVGLALLYLLTLGAATAALWRQAFAGAADRPARSVPPEQRL
;
A
#
# COMPACT_ATOMS: atom_id res chain seq x y z
N MET A 1 17.07 -5.39 -46.38
CA MET A 1 16.84 -6.21 -45.17
C MET A 1 16.80 -5.31 -43.92
N ARG A 2 15.63 -4.76 -43.54
CA ARG A 2 15.44 -3.93 -42.32
C ARG A 2 14.26 -4.37 -41.44
N SER A 3 13.57 -5.46 -41.78
CA SER A 3 12.31 -5.88 -41.14
C SER A 3 12.46 -6.73 -39.86
N GLY A 4 13.69 -7.05 -39.41
CA GLY A 4 13.90 -7.91 -38.23
C GLY A 4 13.92 -7.18 -36.88
N LYS A 5 14.39 -5.94 -36.84
CA LYS A 5 14.68 -5.24 -35.57
C LYS A 5 13.42 -4.83 -34.79
N TRP A 6 12.33 -4.48 -35.49
CA TRP A 6 11.08 -4.07 -34.84
C TRP A 6 10.36 -5.24 -34.14
N ARG A 7 10.50 -6.47 -34.67
CA ARG A 7 9.90 -7.68 -34.07
C ARG A 7 10.55 -8.02 -32.72
N VAL A 8 11.89 -7.92 -32.64
CA VAL A 8 12.63 -8.13 -31.39
C VAL A 8 12.22 -7.09 -30.34
N GLY A 9 12.12 -5.82 -30.73
CA GLY A 9 11.64 -4.76 -29.84
C GLY A 9 10.22 -4.99 -29.31
N LEU A 10 9.29 -5.40 -30.19
CA LEU A 10 7.92 -5.71 -29.80
C LEU A 10 7.85 -6.91 -28.84
N VAL A 11 8.60 -7.98 -29.10
CA VAL A 11 8.63 -9.16 -28.21
C VAL A 11 9.19 -8.81 -26.84
N LEU A 12 10.25 -7.99 -26.77
CA LEU A 12 10.80 -7.53 -25.49
C LEU A 12 9.82 -6.63 -24.73
N LEU A 13 9.09 -5.75 -25.42
CA LEU A 13 8.05 -4.92 -24.79
C LEU A 13 6.88 -5.76 -24.27
N LEU A 14 6.43 -6.74 -25.04
CA LEU A 14 5.38 -7.67 -24.61
C LEU A 14 5.84 -8.53 -23.43
N GLY A 15 7.08 -9.04 -23.47
CA GLY A 15 7.69 -9.79 -22.38
C GLY A 15 7.81 -8.95 -21.10
N ALA A 16 8.28 -7.70 -21.20
CA ALA A 16 8.34 -6.78 -20.08
C ALA A 16 6.95 -6.47 -19.51
N GLY A 17 5.94 -6.29 -20.38
CA GLY A 17 4.55 -6.08 -19.97
C GLY A 17 3.99 -7.27 -19.18
N VAL A 18 4.24 -8.51 -19.62
CA VAL A 18 3.82 -9.72 -18.91
C VAL A 18 4.53 -9.85 -17.57
N VAL A 19 5.84 -9.59 -17.50
CA VAL A 19 6.60 -9.61 -16.24
C VAL A 19 6.01 -8.58 -15.27
N LEU A 20 5.86 -7.33 -15.70
CA LEU A 20 5.31 -6.25 -14.86
C LEU A 20 3.88 -6.53 -14.40
N ALA A 21 3.06 -7.22 -15.21
CA ALA A 21 1.70 -7.61 -14.84
C ALA A 21 1.66 -8.67 -13.72
N ASN A 22 2.73 -9.46 -13.56
CA ASN A 22 2.82 -10.55 -12.59
C ASN A 22 3.73 -10.24 -11.40
N VAL A 23 4.52 -9.17 -11.46
CA VAL A 23 5.30 -8.68 -10.31
C VAL A 23 4.35 -8.14 -9.24
N ARG A 24 4.52 -8.59 -7.99
CA ARG A 24 3.83 -7.99 -6.85
C ARG A 24 4.41 -6.62 -6.55
N ALA A 25 3.54 -5.66 -6.26
CA ALA A 25 4.00 -4.38 -5.73
C ALA A 25 4.63 -4.62 -4.34
N PRO A 26 5.64 -3.83 -3.94
CA PRO A 26 6.03 -3.81 -2.54
C PRO A 26 4.80 -3.47 -1.68
N VAL A 27 4.66 -4.14 -0.54
CA VAL A 27 3.56 -3.87 0.39
C VAL A 27 3.66 -2.40 0.80
N PHE A 28 2.57 -1.66 0.59
CA PHE A 28 2.48 -0.28 1.02
C PHE A 28 1.27 -0.08 1.93
N ALA A 29 1.36 0.97 2.74
CA ALA A 29 0.41 1.28 3.78
C ALA A 29 -0.22 2.65 3.52
N VAL A 30 -1.52 2.75 3.76
CA VAL A 30 -2.23 4.01 3.85
C VAL A 30 -2.66 4.17 5.30
N ARG A 31 -2.07 5.16 5.97
CA ARG A 31 -2.36 5.49 7.37
C ARG A 31 -3.18 6.77 7.44
N GLN A 32 -4.14 6.81 8.34
CA GLN A 32 -4.89 8.02 8.64
C GLN A 32 -4.04 8.98 9.48
N ALA A 33 -4.08 10.26 9.12
CA ALA A 33 -3.46 11.32 9.91
C ALA A 33 -4.35 11.68 11.11
N GLY A 34 -3.75 12.05 12.24
CA GLY A 34 -4.48 12.57 13.40
C GLY A 34 -4.71 11.55 14.51
N TYR A 35 -4.63 12.06 15.73
CA TYR A 35 -4.92 11.36 16.98
C TYR A 35 -5.55 12.39 17.91
N ASP A 36 -6.83 12.24 18.23
CA ASP A 36 -7.48 13.10 19.24
C ASP A 36 -7.60 12.37 20.59
N GLY A 37 -7.60 11.02 20.58
CA GLY A 37 -7.74 10.20 21.78
C GLY A 37 -8.62 8.96 21.54
N PRO A 38 -9.09 8.30 22.60
CA PRO A 38 -10.11 7.25 22.47
C PRO A 38 -11.43 7.87 22.02
N VAL A 39 -11.97 7.40 20.90
CA VAL A 39 -13.25 7.89 20.33
C VAL A 39 -14.31 6.81 20.23
N ALA A 40 -13.93 5.53 20.29
CA ALA A 40 -14.85 4.42 20.11
C ALA A 40 -14.54 3.26 21.07
N TRP A 41 -15.56 2.44 21.33
CA TRP A 41 -15.56 1.39 22.34
C TRP A 41 -16.30 0.19 21.78
N ALA A 42 -15.64 -0.97 21.71
CA ALA A 42 -16.31 -2.24 21.47
C ALA A 42 -16.49 -2.94 22.83
N GLN A 43 -17.71 -3.34 23.18
CA GLN A 43 -18.03 -3.99 24.47
C GLN A 43 -19.34 -4.78 24.36
N GLY A 44 -19.32 -6.08 24.68
CA GLY A 44 -20.48 -6.95 24.54
C GLY A 44 -21.08 -6.87 23.13
N GLU A 45 -22.35 -6.46 23.02
CA GLU A 45 -23.04 -6.27 21.73
C GLU A 45 -22.69 -4.95 21.02
N THR A 46 -21.98 -4.04 21.68
CA THR A 46 -21.57 -2.76 21.08
C THR A 46 -20.40 -3.01 20.14
N ARG A 47 -20.63 -2.76 18.86
CA ARG A 47 -19.62 -2.90 17.81
C ARG A 47 -19.19 -1.52 17.33
N VAL A 48 -17.90 -1.43 17.00
CA VAL A 48 -17.37 -0.25 16.32
C VAL A 48 -17.37 -0.53 14.83
N ARG A 49 -18.06 0.31 14.05
CA ARG A 49 -18.13 0.18 12.60
C ARG A 49 -17.67 1.48 11.95
N GLN A 50 -16.69 1.41 11.05
CA GLN A 50 -16.22 2.53 10.24
C GLN A 50 -16.22 2.16 8.76
N THR A 51 -16.71 3.07 7.93
CA THR A 51 -16.70 2.88 6.48
C THR A 51 -15.54 3.63 5.83
N TRP A 52 -14.99 3.08 4.75
CA TRP A 52 -13.99 3.78 3.94
C TRP A 52 -13.98 3.28 2.51
N ARG A 53 -13.50 4.12 1.59
CA ARG A 53 -13.24 3.71 0.21
C ARG A 53 -11.80 3.25 0.06
N SER A 54 -11.61 2.00 -0.35
CA SER A 54 -10.30 1.48 -0.71
C SER A 54 -9.92 1.99 -2.09
N HIS A 55 -8.83 2.74 -2.19
CA HIS A 55 -8.37 3.28 -3.48
C HIS A 55 -7.46 2.33 -4.26
N TYR A 56 -6.94 1.31 -3.60
CA TYR A 56 -5.91 0.45 -4.15
C TYR A 56 -6.33 -1.02 -4.13
N PRO A 57 -5.83 -1.84 -5.08
CA PRO A 57 -6.10 -3.27 -5.11
C PRO A 57 -5.25 -4.01 -4.08
N GLY A 58 -5.66 -5.22 -3.71
CA GLY A 58 -4.89 -6.13 -2.87
C GLY A 58 -4.93 -5.78 -1.38
N LEU A 59 -6.03 -5.23 -0.87
CA LEU A 59 -6.19 -5.02 0.58
C LEU A 59 -5.94 -6.33 1.33
N ALA A 60 -4.97 -6.35 2.25
CA ALA A 60 -4.47 -7.59 2.86
C ALA A 60 -4.30 -7.50 4.39
N ALA A 61 -4.26 -6.29 4.95
CA ALA A 61 -4.31 -6.13 6.39
C ALA A 61 -4.95 -4.81 6.81
N VAL A 62 -5.50 -4.81 8.01
CA VAL A 62 -5.95 -3.62 8.73
C VAL A 62 -5.22 -3.60 10.07
N ILE A 63 -4.64 -2.47 10.41
CA ILE A 63 -3.96 -2.25 11.69
C ILE A 63 -4.72 -1.14 12.41
N VAL A 64 -5.21 -1.43 13.61
CA VAL A 64 -5.87 -0.42 14.45
C VAL A 64 -5.03 -0.17 15.70
N GLN A 65 -5.18 1.01 16.27
CA GLN A 65 -4.52 1.37 17.51
C GLN A 65 -5.53 1.35 18.67
N PRO A 66 -5.39 0.44 19.64
CA PRO A 66 -6.15 0.51 20.87
C PRO A 66 -5.67 1.64 21.77
N ALA A 67 -6.59 2.17 22.57
CA ALA A 67 -6.28 3.09 23.65
C ALA A 67 -6.13 2.32 24.97
N GLU A 68 -5.32 2.85 25.88
CA GLU A 68 -5.19 2.28 27.22
C GLU A 68 -6.43 2.54 28.10
N PRO A 69 -6.71 1.69 29.09
CA PRO A 69 -6.02 0.41 29.37
C PRO A 69 -6.39 -0.69 28.38
N TRP A 70 -5.45 -1.60 28.11
CA TRP A 70 -5.69 -2.76 27.27
C TRP A 70 -6.59 -3.78 27.98
N PRO A 71 -7.47 -4.48 27.23
CA PRO A 71 -8.14 -5.65 27.75
C PRO A 71 -7.17 -6.84 27.98
N PRO A 72 -7.60 -7.89 28.71
CA PRO A 72 -6.84 -9.12 28.94
C PRO A 72 -6.48 -9.82 27.63
N ASP A 73 -5.30 -10.44 27.57
CA ASP A 73 -4.76 -11.02 26.32
C ASP A 73 -5.57 -12.21 25.76
N ASP A 74 -6.35 -12.87 26.61
CA ASP A 74 -7.27 -13.96 26.27
C ASP A 74 -8.63 -13.48 25.75
N GLN A 75 -8.94 -12.18 25.86
CA GLN A 75 -10.16 -11.59 25.32
C GLN A 75 -10.23 -11.75 23.81
N VAL A 76 -11.29 -12.39 23.31
CA VAL A 76 -11.48 -12.62 21.88
C VAL A 76 -11.98 -11.35 21.20
N VAL A 77 -11.23 -10.90 20.20
CA VAL A 77 -11.61 -9.80 19.31
C VAL A 77 -11.93 -10.37 17.94
N THR A 78 -13.07 -9.94 17.40
CA THR A 78 -13.53 -10.29 16.07
C THR A 78 -13.46 -9.06 15.17
N LEU A 79 -12.73 -9.16 14.06
CA LEU A 79 -12.76 -8.21 12.97
C LEU A 79 -13.62 -8.79 11.84
N ARG A 80 -14.54 -7.96 11.32
CA ARG A 80 -15.28 -8.23 10.08
C ARG A 80 -15.03 -7.12 9.09
N LEU A 81 -14.96 -7.49 7.82
CA LEU A 81 -14.82 -6.58 6.71
C LEU A 81 -15.96 -6.83 5.72
N TRP A 82 -16.81 -5.83 5.55
CA TRP A 82 -17.95 -5.88 4.64
C TRP A 82 -17.66 -5.04 3.41
N GLU A 83 -17.88 -5.55 2.21
CA GLU A 83 -17.99 -4.76 0.99
C GLU A 83 -19.44 -4.25 0.88
N LEU A 84 -19.67 -2.94 0.74
CA LEU A 84 -21.02 -2.36 0.90
C LEU A 84 -21.85 -2.24 -0.38
N ALA A 85 -21.22 -2.20 -1.56
CA ALA A 85 -21.90 -1.94 -2.83
C ALA A 85 -21.44 -2.91 -3.91
N PRO A 86 -22.35 -3.42 -4.77
CA PRO A 86 -23.79 -3.12 -4.86
C PRO A 86 -24.67 -3.84 -3.81
N VAL A 87 -24.13 -4.83 -3.12
CA VAL A 87 -24.79 -5.58 -2.05
C VAL A 87 -23.78 -5.73 -0.91
N GLU A 88 -24.26 -5.68 0.33
CA GLU A 88 -23.40 -5.90 1.50
C GLU A 88 -22.95 -7.35 1.58
N VAL A 89 -21.64 -7.60 1.45
CA VAL A 89 -21.02 -8.93 1.45
C VAL A 89 -19.88 -8.98 2.46
N GLU A 90 -19.92 -9.93 3.39
CA GLU A 90 -18.79 -10.20 4.28
C GLU A 90 -17.63 -10.79 3.47
N ARG A 91 -16.53 -10.04 3.37
CA ARG A 91 -15.32 -10.47 2.64
C ARG A 91 -14.30 -11.11 3.57
N VAL A 92 -14.25 -10.67 4.83
CA VAL A 92 -13.30 -11.17 5.83
C VAL A 92 -13.99 -11.27 7.18
N ARG A 93 -13.75 -12.36 7.89
CA ARG A 93 -14.07 -12.53 9.30
C ARG A 93 -12.93 -13.23 10.01
N LEU A 94 -12.35 -12.56 11.00
CA LEU A 94 -11.23 -13.06 11.79
C LEU A 94 -11.58 -12.95 13.26
N SER A 95 -11.40 -14.02 14.04
CA SER A 95 -11.69 -14.03 15.47
C SER A 95 -10.58 -14.76 16.21
N ARG A 96 -9.87 -14.06 17.09
CA ARG A 96 -8.78 -14.61 17.92
C ARG A 96 -8.60 -13.82 19.22
N PRO A 97 -7.91 -14.38 20.22
CA PRO A 97 -7.47 -13.63 21.40
C PRO A 97 -6.67 -12.38 21.02
N ILE A 98 -6.88 -11.28 21.76
CA ILE A 98 -6.25 -9.98 21.49
C ILE A 98 -4.71 -10.06 21.56
N GLY A 99 -4.18 -10.92 22.42
CA GLY A 99 -2.74 -11.16 22.55
C GLY A 99 -2.08 -11.69 21.28
N GLU A 100 -2.81 -12.47 20.45
CA GLU A 100 -2.29 -12.97 19.17
C GLU A 100 -2.22 -11.89 18.08
N TRP A 101 -3.08 -10.88 18.16
CA TRP A 101 -3.12 -9.76 17.22
C TRP A 101 -2.17 -8.63 17.59
N ARG A 102 -1.72 -8.59 18.85
CA ARG A 102 -0.92 -7.51 19.40
C ARG A 102 0.49 -7.50 18.80
N VAL A 103 0.83 -6.42 18.12
CA VAL A 103 2.19 -6.14 17.61
C VAL A 103 2.62 -4.78 18.16
N GLY A 104 3.36 -4.80 19.28
CA GLY A 104 3.65 -3.59 20.04
C GLY A 104 2.36 -2.96 20.58
N SER A 105 2.10 -1.71 20.22
CA SER A 105 0.92 -0.95 20.64
C SER A 105 -0.26 -1.01 19.66
N HIS A 106 -0.28 -1.97 18.73
CA HIS A 106 -1.29 -2.07 17.69
C HIS A 106 -1.91 -3.46 17.63
N LEU A 107 -3.13 -3.54 17.10
CA LEU A 107 -3.75 -4.79 16.67
C LEU A 107 -3.62 -4.90 15.17
N ARG A 108 -2.98 -5.98 14.71
CA ARG A 108 -2.71 -6.20 13.29
C ARG A 108 -3.50 -7.41 12.79
N PHE A 109 -4.55 -7.14 12.01
CA PHE A 109 -5.38 -8.17 11.39
C PHE A 109 -4.92 -8.43 9.96
N VAL A 110 -4.39 -9.62 9.70
CA VAL A 110 -3.87 -10.03 8.38
C VAL A 110 -4.79 -11.08 7.77
N PHE A 111 -5.10 -10.93 6.48
CA PHE A 111 -5.96 -11.81 5.71
C PHE A 111 -5.43 -11.99 4.28
N ALA A 112 -6.04 -12.91 3.52
CA ALA A 112 -5.71 -13.10 2.11
C ALA A 112 -5.98 -11.82 1.31
N PRO A 113 -5.07 -11.38 0.41
CA PRO A 113 -5.26 -10.16 -0.36
C PRO A 113 -6.56 -10.17 -1.16
N LEU A 114 -7.31 -9.07 -1.07
CA LEU A 114 -8.50 -8.81 -1.87
C LEU A 114 -8.07 -8.10 -3.16
N ASP A 115 -7.72 -8.87 -4.19
CA ASP A 115 -7.19 -8.34 -5.47
C ASP A 115 -8.13 -7.30 -6.14
N ASP A 116 -9.44 -7.44 -5.92
CA ASP A 116 -10.50 -6.57 -6.46
C ASP A 116 -10.85 -5.38 -5.55
N SER A 117 -10.06 -5.09 -4.51
CA SER A 117 -10.40 -4.04 -3.52
C SER A 117 -10.34 -2.60 -4.02
N ALA A 118 -9.82 -2.34 -5.22
CA ALA A 118 -9.68 -0.99 -5.75
C ALA A 118 -11.06 -0.38 -6.06
N GLY A 119 -11.28 0.84 -5.57
CA GLY A 119 -12.50 1.62 -5.81
C GLY A 119 -13.71 1.22 -4.97
N LYS A 120 -13.62 0.13 -4.20
CA LYS A 120 -14.71 -0.43 -3.39
C LYS A 120 -14.85 0.28 -2.05
N THR A 121 -16.07 0.33 -1.53
CA THR A 121 -16.36 0.82 -0.18
C THR A 121 -16.48 -0.35 0.77
N TYR A 122 -15.74 -0.28 1.86
CA TYR A 122 -15.72 -1.28 2.91
C TYR A 122 -16.27 -0.72 4.23
N ALA A 123 -16.88 -1.57 5.05
CA ALA A 123 -17.10 -1.34 6.47
C ALA A 123 -16.21 -2.26 7.30
N LEU A 124 -15.37 -1.67 8.13
CA LEU A 124 -14.58 -2.33 9.17
C LEU A 124 -15.47 -2.40 10.40
N GLU A 125 -15.73 -3.61 10.89
CA GLU A 125 -16.47 -3.84 12.13
C GLU A 125 -15.59 -4.57 13.13
N ILE A 126 -15.49 -4.04 14.35
CA ILE A 126 -14.73 -4.62 15.45
C ILE A 126 -15.69 -4.90 16.60
N GLU A 127 -15.67 -6.15 17.05
CA GLU A 127 -16.52 -6.71 18.11
C GLU A 127 -15.65 -7.44 19.13
N THR A 128 -16.06 -7.42 20.40
CA THR A 128 -15.43 -8.19 21.48
C THR A 128 -16.50 -8.95 22.24
N THR A 129 -16.21 -10.17 22.68
CA THR A 129 -17.17 -11.01 23.42
C THR A 129 -17.17 -10.77 24.93
N ALA A 130 -16.33 -9.85 25.41
CA ALA A 130 -16.10 -9.65 26.85
C ALA A 130 -16.76 -8.39 27.40
N ASP A 131 -16.93 -8.40 28.73
CA ASP A 131 -17.45 -7.28 29.51
C ASP A 131 -16.47 -6.11 29.59
N GLN A 132 -15.17 -6.32 29.37
CA GLN A 132 -14.20 -5.24 29.37
C GLN A 132 -14.12 -4.55 27.99
N PRO A 133 -14.30 -3.22 27.92
CA PRO A 133 -14.33 -2.51 26.65
C PRO A 133 -12.95 -2.50 25.99
N LEU A 134 -12.91 -2.83 24.70
CA LEU A 134 -11.79 -2.51 23.82
C LEU A 134 -11.95 -1.07 23.34
N ARG A 135 -11.11 -0.18 23.87
CA ARG A 135 -11.08 1.23 23.48
C ARG A 135 -10.25 1.38 22.22
N LEU A 136 -10.79 2.03 21.20
CA LEU A 136 -10.08 2.29 19.95
C LEU A 136 -9.80 3.79 19.81
N VAL A 137 -8.62 4.06 19.31
CA VAL A 137 -8.14 5.40 19.01
C VAL A 137 -8.79 5.90 17.73
N GLY A 138 -9.09 7.20 17.72
CA GLY A 138 -9.50 7.87 16.51
C GLY A 138 -9.41 9.38 16.60
N THR A 139 -10.12 10.03 15.71
CA THR A 139 -10.28 11.48 15.62
C THR A 139 -11.76 11.83 15.61
N ARG A 140 -12.11 13.02 16.11
CA ARG A 140 -13.46 13.56 16.00
C ARG A 140 -13.72 14.21 14.64
N LEU A 141 -12.66 14.42 13.86
CA LEU A 141 -12.77 14.95 12.51
C LEU A 141 -13.26 13.85 11.57
N ASP A 142 -14.15 14.21 10.66
CA ASP A 142 -14.48 13.39 9.51
C ASP A 142 -13.38 13.55 8.46
N LEU A 143 -12.44 12.59 8.44
CA LEU A 143 -11.30 12.60 7.55
C LEU A 143 -11.56 11.80 6.27
N TYR A 144 -12.64 11.03 6.20
CA TYR A 144 -13.03 10.26 5.01
C TYR A 144 -14.21 10.87 4.30
N SER A 145 -14.01 11.28 3.05
CA SER A 145 -15.13 11.52 2.15
C SER A 145 -15.97 10.23 2.01
N GLY A 146 -17.17 10.24 2.59
CA GLY A 146 -18.08 9.09 2.58
C GLY A 146 -17.73 7.98 3.58
N GLY A 147 -16.90 8.27 4.59
CA GLY A 147 -16.68 7.40 5.73
C GLY A 147 -17.45 7.91 6.94
N GLU A 148 -18.39 7.12 7.45
CA GLU A 148 -19.07 7.41 8.70
C GLU A 148 -18.74 6.29 9.70
N MET A 149 -18.21 6.67 10.86
CA MET A 149 -18.13 5.78 12.01
C MET A 149 -19.44 5.85 12.80
N THR A 150 -19.96 4.68 13.19
CA THR A 150 -21.09 4.62 14.11
C THR A 150 -20.67 5.18 15.48
N GLY A 151 -21.29 6.27 15.92
CA GLY A 151 -20.95 6.97 17.16
C GLY A 151 -20.18 8.29 17.00
N GLY A 152 -19.83 8.67 15.76
CA GLY A 152 -19.23 9.97 15.42
C GLY A 152 -17.70 10.02 15.50
N GLY A 153 -17.07 10.68 14.53
CA GLY A 153 -15.62 10.69 14.33
C GLY A 153 -15.15 9.58 13.37
N ASP A 154 -13.85 9.30 13.37
CA ASP A 154 -13.18 8.28 12.55
C ASP A 154 -12.19 7.50 13.41
N LEU A 155 -12.12 6.15 13.29
CA LEU A 155 -10.99 5.42 13.90
C LEU A 155 -9.70 5.79 13.18
N THR A 156 -8.60 5.67 13.92
CA THR A 156 -7.26 5.67 13.36
C THR A 156 -6.85 4.23 13.08
N PHE A 157 -6.72 3.92 11.81
CA PHE A 157 -6.24 2.66 11.28
C PHE A 157 -5.30 2.87 10.09
N GLU A 158 -4.57 1.79 9.78
CA GLU A 158 -3.70 1.67 8.63
C GLU A 158 -4.18 0.48 7.79
N ALA A 159 -4.49 0.74 6.52
CA ALA A 159 -4.76 -0.30 5.53
C ALA A 159 -3.47 -0.66 4.80
N ARG A 160 -3.15 -1.95 4.70
CA ARG A 160 -2.01 -2.44 3.92
C ARG A 160 -2.47 -3.20 2.69
N PHE A 161 -1.74 -2.96 1.60
CA PHE A 161 -2.05 -3.50 0.29
C PHE A 161 -0.89 -4.37 -0.22
N ASP A 162 -1.21 -5.60 -0.60
CA ASP A 162 -0.33 -6.59 -1.23
C ASP A 162 -0.95 -7.00 -2.58
N GLY A 163 -0.95 -6.05 -3.51
CA GLY A 163 -1.54 -6.19 -4.84
C GLY A 163 -0.50 -6.39 -5.94
N ARG A 164 -0.99 -6.74 -7.13
CA ARG A 164 -0.15 -6.80 -8.36
C ARG A 164 0.27 -5.40 -8.78
N LEU A 165 1.50 -5.26 -9.28
CA LEU A 165 2.09 -3.96 -9.63
C LEU A 165 1.28 -3.23 -10.71
N GLY A 166 0.86 -3.92 -11.78
CA GLY A 166 0.07 -3.31 -12.85
C GLY A 166 -1.20 -2.62 -12.36
N PRO A 167 -2.14 -3.34 -11.71
CA PRO A 167 -3.33 -2.75 -11.10
C PRO A 167 -3.04 -1.63 -10.10
N THR A 168 -2.00 -1.78 -9.27
CA THR A 168 -1.60 -0.74 -8.30
C THR A 168 -1.14 0.54 -9.00
N LEU A 169 -0.32 0.43 -10.05
CA LEU A 169 0.12 1.57 -10.86
C LEU A 169 -1.07 2.23 -11.57
N ALA A 170 -1.99 1.44 -12.12
CA ALA A 170 -3.20 1.97 -12.73
C ALA A 170 -4.05 2.77 -11.72
N ALA A 171 -4.22 2.26 -10.51
CA ALA A 171 -4.92 2.95 -9.43
C ALA A 171 -4.22 4.26 -9.01
N LEU A 172 -2.89 4.23 -8.87
CA LEU A 172 -2.10 5.43 -8.55
C LEU A 172 -2.21 6.50 -9.63
N LEU A 173 -2.09 6.12 -10.91
CA LEU A 173 -2.24 7.05 -12.04
C LEU A 173 -3.66 7.63 -12.09
N GLY A 174 -4.68 6.81 -11.86
CA GLY A 174 -6.06 7.26 -11.74
C GLY A 174 -6.22 8.34 -10.67
N ARG A 175 -5.66 8.12 -9.47
CA ARG A 175 -5.69 9.09 -8.37
C ARG A 175 -4.94 10.39 -8.67
N LEU A 176 -3.79 10.31 -9.34
CA LEU A 176 -3.03 11.50 -9.71
C LEU A 176 -3.83 12.40 -10.66
N SER A 177 -4.63 11.78 -11.53
CA SER A 177 -5.49 12.48 -12.48
C SER A 177 -6.84 12.92 -11.91
N GLU A 178 -7.31 12.32 -10.82
CA GLU A 178 -8.62 12.60 -10.24
C GLU A 178 -8.73 14.07 -9.77
N GLY A 179 -9.81 14.75 -10.19
CA GLY A 179 -10.07 16.15 -9.84
C GLY A 179 -9.14 17.18 -10.49
N ARG A 180 -8.23 16.78 -11.40
CA ARG A 180 -7.33 17.71 -12.09
C ARG A 180 -7.97 18.27 -13.38
N PRO A 181 -7.80 19.57 -13.68
CA PRO A 181 -8.36 20.17 -14.89
C PRO A 181 -7.52 19.85 -16.14
N GLY A 182 -8.18 19.87 -17.31
CA GLY A 182 -7.52 19.78 -18.62
C GLY A 182 -6.77 18.48 -18.85
N MET A 183 -5.60 18.54 -19.49
CA MET A 183 -4.76 17.36 -19.78
C MET A 183 -4.29 16.64 -18.52
N TRP A 184 -4.14 17.34 -17.39
CA TRP A 184 -3.74 16.73 -16.13
C TRP A 184 -4.84 15.86 -15.51
N GLY A 185 -6.09 16.01 -15.96
CA GLY A 185 -7.19 15.09 -15.63
C GLY A 185 -7.08 13.72 -16.28
N GLN A 186 -6.04 13.48 -17.09
CA GLN A 186 -5.82 12.25 -17.82
C GLN A 186 -4.59 11.50 -17.27
N PRO A 187 -4.61 10.17 -17.17
CA PRO A 187 -3.47 9.35 -16.75
C PRO A 187 -2.22 9.41 -17.65
N TRP A 188 -2.37 9.62 -18.95
CA TRP A 188 -1.31 9.45 -19.96
C TRP A 188 -0.17 10.47 -19.85
N PRO A 189 -0.41 11.75 -19.52
CA PRO A 189 0.66 12.69 -19.18
C PRO A 189 1.59 12.20 -18.07
N TYR A 190 1.04 11.55 -17.04
CA TYR A 190 1.86 10.97 -15.95
C TYR A 190 2.69 9.78 -16.43
N VAL A 191 2.14 8.96 -17.33
CA VAL A 191 2.91 7.89 -17.99
C VAL A 191 4.05 8.49 -18.83
N GLY A 192 3.77 9.54 -19.60
CA GLY A 192 4.78 10.25 -20.39
C GLY A 192 5.90 10.84 -19.54
N LEU A 193 5.54 11.47 -18.41
CA LEU A 193 6.49 11.98 -17.43
C LEU A 193 7.34 10.86 -16.82
N ALA A 194 6.72 9.76 -16.40
CA ALA A 194 7.43 8.61 -15.85
C ALA A 194 8.45 8.04 -16.85
N LEU A 195 8.04 7.89 -18.12
CA LEU A 195 8.94 7.47 -19.19
C LEU A 195 10.09 8.46 -19.41
N LEU A 196 9.81 9.75 -19.40
CA LEU A 196 10.84 10.78 -19.51
C LEU A 196 11.84 10.70 -18.35
N TYR A 197 11.38 10.53 -17.11
CA TYR A 197 12.23 10.34 -15.94
C TYR A 197 13.09 9.06 -16.03
N LEU A 198 12.53 7.95 -16.52
CA LEU A 198 13.28 6.71 -16.70
C LEU A 198 14.37 6.87 -17.78
N LEU A 199 14.06 7.57 -18.88
CA LEU A 199 15.03 7.83 -19.95
C LEU A 199 16.17 8.74 -19.47
N THR A 200 15.85 9.82 -18.75
CA THR A 200 16.88 10.73 -18.22
C THR A 200 17.75 10.05 -17.18
N LEU A 201 17.15 9.27 -16.27
CA LEU A 201 17.89 8.46 -15.30
C LEU A 201 18.80 7.45 -16.00
N GLY A 202 18.29 6.71 -16.98
CA GLY A 202 19.08 5.74 -17.74
C GLY A 202 20.26 6.39 -18.48
N ALA A 203 20.04 7.55 -19.09
CA ALA A 203 21.11 8.32 -19.74
C ALA A 203 22.16 8.79 -18.74
N ALA A 204 21.76 9.30 -17.57
CA ALA A 204 22.66 9.73 -16.51
C ALA A 204 23.48 8.56 -15.97
N THR A 205 22.86 7.41 -15.68
CA THR A 205 23.56 6.19 -15.24
C THR A 205 24.55 5.71 -16.29
N ALA A 206 24.17 5.72 -17.58
CA ALA A 206 25.08 5.35 -18.66
C ALA A 206 26.28 6.30 -18.78
N ALA A 207 26.07 7.60 -18.59
CA ALA A 207 27.15 8.60 -18.59
C ALA A 207 28.11 8.38 -17.42
N LEU A 208 27.59 8.17 -16.20
CA LEU A 208 28.38 7.85 -15.02
C LEU A 208 29.18 6.56 -15.19
N TRP A 209 28.55 5.53 -15.76
CA TRP A 209 29.22 4.26 -16.05
C TRP A 209 30.36 4.46 -17.05
N ARG A 210 30.14 5.19 -18.15
CA ARG A 210 31.21 5.52 -19.11
C ARG A 210 32.37 6.26 -18.45
N GLN A 211 32.10 7.25 -17.59
CA GLN A 211 33.15 7.98 -16.87
C GLN A 211 33.96 7.07 -15.93
N ALA A 212 33.28 6.21 -15.18
CA ALA A 212 33.92 5.29 -14.24
C ALA A 212 34.86 4.29 -14.94
N PHE A 213 34.50 3.80 -16.12
CA PHE A 213 35.28 2.81 -16.86
C PHE A 213 36.28 3.43 -17.86
N ALA A 214 36.04 4.63 -18.36
CA ALA A 214 37.00 5.35 -19.21
C ALA A 214 38.31 5.65 -18.44
N GLY A 215 38.21 6.04 -17.17
CA GLY A 215 39.40 6.30 -16.33
C GLY A 215 40.18 5.04 -15.92
N ALA A 216 39.62 3.84 -16.10
CA ALA A 216 40.34 2.59 -15.84
C ALA A 216 41.29 2.21 -16.98
N ALA A 217 40.98 2.60 -18.21
CA ALA A 217 41.83 2.35 -19.38
C ALA A 217 43.07 3.27 -19.42
N ASP A 218 43.00 4.43 -18.77
CA ASP A 218 44.04 5.47 -18.83
C ASP A 218 44.96 5.50 -17.60
N ARG A 219 44.84 4.53 -16.68
CA ARG A 219 45.82 4.41 -15.59
C ARG A 219 47.14 3.95 -16.20
N PRO A 220 48.21 4.78 -16.20
CA PRO A 220 49.51 4.33 -16.67
C PRO A 220 49.88 3.10 -15.86
N ALA A 221 50.35 2.06 -16.55
CA ALA A 221 50.88 0.87 -15.90
C ALA A 221 51.85 1.35 -14.82
N ARG A 222 51.50 1.15 -13.54
CA ARG A 222 52.39 1.51 -12.44
C ARG A 222 53.68 0.78 -12.72
N SER A 223 54.71 1.54 -13.12
CA SER A 223 56.05 1.02 -13.26
C SER A 223 56.42 0.50 -11.89
N VAL A 224 56.46 -0.83 -11.73
CA VAL A 224 56.94 -1.48 -10.52
C VAL A 224 58.33 -0.92 -10.27
N PRO A 225 58.57 -0.23 -9.14
CA PRO A 225 59.90 0.29 -8.82
C PRO A 225 60.91 -0.85 -8.92
N PRO A 226 62.07 -0.63 -9.55
CA PRO A 226 63.07 -1.69 -9.78
C PRO A 226 63.54 -2.37 -8.49
N GLU A 227 63.38 -1.72 -7.34
CA GLU A 227 63.77 -2.22 -6.01
C GLU A 227 62.90 -3.38 -5.48
N GLN A 228 61.76 -3.68 -6.12
CA GLN A 228 60.88 -4.80 -5.75
C GLN A 228 61.05 -6.04 -6.66
N ARG A 229 62.09 -6.07 -7.51
CA ARG A 229 62.45 -7.25 -8.33
C ARG A 229 63.58 -8.05 -7.67
N LEU A 230 63.32 -8.63 -6.50
CA LEU A 230 64.22 -9.59 -5.85
C LEU A 230 63.42 -10.77 -5.32
#